data_AF-A0A8J3A3L4-F1
#
_entry.id   AF-A0A8J3A3L4-F1
#
_cell.length_a   1.000
_cell.length_b   1.000
_cell.length_c   1.000
_cell.angle_alpha   90.00
_cell.angle_beta   90.00
_cell.angle_gamma   90.00
#
_symmetry.space_group_name_H-M   'P 1'
#
loop_
_entity.id
_entity.type
_entity.pdbx_description
1 polymer ?
#
loop_
_entity_poly.entity_id
_entity_poly.type
_entity_poly.pdbx_seq_one_letter_code
_entity_poly.pdbx_strand_id
1 'polypeptide(L)'
;MSLLPQIGFLELMVLAVLALVVVGPKDLPKLMRGIGKFLRQARSMADEFRAGFDEMARESEMAELRNEIESLKKNNPVNEVKKAVEDTAKQADADRYQQVKGTSPKSGADTKAEQAAEQSDAPVATSEPDEKKAEGGA
;
A
#
# COMPACT_ATOMS: atom_id res chain seq x y z
N MET A 1 -18.62 14.39 -3.57
CA MET A 1 -18.11 13.58 -4.69
C MET A 1 -16.59 13.74 -4.72
N SER A 2 -15.90 12.99 -3.85
CA SER A 2 -14.43 13.02 -3.74
C SER A 2 -13.88 11.92 -4.64
N LEU A 3 -13.42 12.30 -5.83
CA LEU A 3 -12.88 11.40 -6.86
C LEU A 3 -11.35 11.45 -6.93
N LEU A 4 -10.68 11.98 -5.91
CA LEU A 4 -9.24 11.96 -5.82
C LEU A 4 -8.81 10.69 -5.09
N PRO A 5 -8.05 9.79 -5.76
CA PRO A 5 -7.54 8.59 -5.11
C PRO A 5 -6.59 9.03 -3.99
N GLN A 6 -6.94 8.63 -2.76
CA GLN A 6 -6.04 8.76 -1.62
C GLN A 6 -4.83 7.86 -1.91
N ILE A 7 -3.61 8.40 -1.81
CA ILE A 7 -2.39 7.63 -2.08
C ILE A 7 -2.12 6.73 -0.85
N GLY A 8 -2.96 5.73 -0.66
CA GLY A 8 -2.79 4.67 0.31
C GLY A 8 -2.22 3.40 -0.32
N PHE A 9 -1.85 2.45 0.53
CA PHE A 9 -1.30 1.17 0.09
C PHE A 9 -2.30 0.35 -0.74
N LEU A 10 -3.59 0.40 -0.37
CA LEU A 10 -4.64 -0.32 -1.07
C LEU A 10 -4.88 0.24 -2.47
N GLU A 11 -4.83 1.56 -2.63
CA GLU A 11 -5.00 2.24 -3.92
C GLU A 11 -3.81 1.98 -4.84
N LEU A 12 -2.59 1.98 -4.30
CA LEU A 12 -1.40 1.56 -5.05
C LEU A 12 -1.54 0.11 -5.54
N MET A 13 -2.07 -0.80 -4.72
CA MET A 13 -2.36 -2.18 -5.10
C MET A 13 -3.37 -2.26 -6.25
N VAL A 14 -4.47 -1.50 -6.17
CA VAL A 14 -5.48 -1.45 -7.25
C VAL A 14 -4.87 -0.90 -8.54
N LEU A 15 -4.09 0.18 -8.48
CA LEU A 15 -3.38 0.73 -9.63
C LEU A 15 -2.35 -0.26 -10.20
N ALA A 16 -1.65 -1.01 -9.34
CA ALA A 16 -0.73 -2.04 -9.78
C ALA A 16 -1.46 -3.15 -10.54
N VAL A 17 -2.60 -3.63 -10.03
CA VAL A 17 -3.42 -4.63 -10.74
C VAL A 17 -3.94 -4.08 -12.08
N LEU A 18 -4.44 -2.85 -12.11
CA LEU A 18 -4.86 -2.18 -13.35
C LEU A 18 -3.72 -2.08 -14.36
N ALA A 19 -2.54 -1.66 -13.92
CA ALA A 19 -1.36 -1.59 -14.78
C ALA A 19 -0.95 -2.97 -15.32
N LEU A 20 -1.04 -4.03 -14.50
CA LEU A 20 -0.76 -5.40 -14.92
C LEU A 20 -1.77 -5.90 -15.96
N VAL A 21 -3.05 -5.53 -15.87
CA VAL A 21 -4.07 -5.92 -16.85
C VAL A 21 -3.89 -5.17 -18.17
N VAL A 22 -3.65 -3.85 -18.11
CA VAL A 22 -3.55 -2.99 -19.30
C VAL A 22 -2.24 -3.24 -20.07
N VAL A 23 -1.12 -3.31 -19.35
CA VAL A 23 0.21 -3.46 -19.97
C VAL A 23 0.60 -4.92 -20.10
N GLY A 24 0.15 -5.77 -19.17
CA GLY A 24 0.55 -7.17 -19.07
C GLY A 24 1.62 -7.39 -17.99
N PRO A 25 1.56 -8.50 -17.22
CA PRO A 25 2.47 -8.76 -16.12
C PRO A 25 3.93 -9.02 -16.55
N LYS A 26 4.14 -9.40 -17.81
CA LYS A 26 5.48 -9.64 -18.38
C LYS A 26 6.12 -8.37 -18.95
N ASP A 27 5.30 -7.41 -19.38
CA ASP A 27 5.79 -6.21 -20.05
C ASP A 27 6.12 -5.09 -19.07
N LEU A 28 5.35 -4.94 -17.99
CA LEU A 28 5.64 -3.98 -16.91
C LEU A 28 7.09 -4.07 -16.38
N PRO A 29 7.64 -5.26 -16.01
CA PRO A 29 9.03 -5.38 -15.58
C PRO A 29 10.03 -5.11 -16.71
N LYS A 30 9.67 -5.35 -17.98
CA LYS A 30 10.52 -5.05 -19.14
C LYS A 30 10.61 -3.54 -19.38
N LEU A 31 9.48 -2.82 -19.24
CA LEU A 31 9.43 -1.36 -19.31
C LEU A 31 10.20 -0.72 -18.15
N MET A 32 10.02 -1.19 -16.91
CA MET A 32 10.78 -0.71 -15.75
C MET A 32 12.29 -0.86 -15.94
N ARG A 33 12.74 -1.98 -16.53
CA ARG A 33 14.16 -2.17 -16.88
C ARG A 33 14.65 -1.15 -17.91
N GLY A 34 13.82 -0.78 -18.88
CA GLY A 34 14.14 0.26 -19.86
C GLY A 34 14.25 1.65 -19.23
N ILE A 35 13.22 2.05 -18.48
CA ILE A 35 13.18 3.33 -17.74
C ILE A 35 14.35 3.40 -16.75
N GLY A 36 14.62 2.32 -16.03
CA GLY A 36 15.73 2.25 -15.07
C GLY A 36 17.09 2.45 -15.72
N LYS A 37 17.32 1.91 -16.92
CA LYS A 37 18.56 2.17 -17.68
C LYS A 37 18.67 3.63 -18.10
N PHE A 38 17.58 4.22 -18.58
CA PHE A 38 17.55 5.63 -18.95
C PHE A 38 17.83 6.55 -17.75
N LEU A 39 17.14 6.31 -16.62
CA LEU A 39 17.37 7.05 -15.38
C LEU A 39 18.78 6.86 -14.84
N ARG A 40 19.35 5.65 -14.93
CA ARG A 40 20.74 5.39 -14.52
C ARG A 40 21.73 6.18 -15.38
N GLN A 41 21.49 6.26 -16.68
CA GLN A 41 22.35 7.02 -17.57
C GLN A 41 22.21 8.53 -17.33
N ALA A 42 20.98 9.03 -17.17
CA ALA A 42 20.74 10.41 -16.76
C ALA A 42 21.40 10.73 -15.40
N ARG A 43 21.37 9.79 -14.46
CA ARG A 43 22.03 9.93 -13.15
C ARG A 43 23.55 10.01 -13.27
N SER A 44 24.15 9.12 -14.07
CA SER A 44 25.60 9.16 -14.35
C SER A 44 26.02 10.49 -14.95
N MET A 45 25.29 10.96 -15.96
CA MET A 45 25.53 12.27 -16.57
C MET A 45 25.41 13.38 -15.53
N ALA A 46 24.36 13.37 -14.70
CA ALA A 46 24.21 14.35 -13.63
C ALA A 46 25.34 14.31 -12.59
N ASP A 47 25.88 13.12 -12.29
CA ASP A 47 27.02 12.96 -11.38
C ASP A 47 28.32 13.51 -12.01
N GLU A 48 28.52 13.36 -13.32
CA GLU A 48 29.63 13.97 -14.08
C GLU A 48 29.50 15.50 -14.14
N PHE A 49 28.29 16.01 -14.42
CA PHE A 49 28.01 17.45 -14.34
C PHE A 49 28.27 17.98 -12.94
N ARG A 50 27.83 17.27 -11.90
CA ARG A 50 28.07 17.67 -10.51
C ARG A 50 29.55 17.72 -10.18
N ALA A 51 30.34 16.75 -10.64
CA ALA A 51 31.79 16.75 -10.46
C ALA A 51 32.46 17.93 -11.20
N GLY A 52 32.04 18.23 -12.43
CA GLY A 52 32.53 19.39 -13.18
C GLY A 52 32.11 20.73 -12.58
N PHE A 53 30.86 20.84 -12.10
CA PHE A 53 30.35 22.00 -11.38
C PHE A 53 31.06 22.18 -10.04
N ASP A 54 31.35 21.12 -9.29
CA ASP A 54 32.09 21.21 -8.01
C ASP A 54 33.55 21.65 -8.22
N GLU A 55 34.17 21.32 -9.36
CA GLU A 55 35.50 21.81 -9.76
C GLU A 55 35.44 23.31 -10.11
N MET A 56 34.50 23.72 -10.97
CA MET A 56 34.26 25.14 -11.28
C MET A 56 33.77 25.94 -10.06
N ALA A 57 33.12 25.29 -9.10
CA ALA A 57 32.66 25.90 -7.84
C ALA A 57 33.78 26.40 -6.96
N ARG A 58 34.92 25.75 -7.07
CA ARG A 58 36.12 26.14 -6.36
C ARG A 58 36.73 27.41 -6.93
N GLU A 59 36.44 27.73 -8.19
CA GLU A 59 36.76 28.97 -8.88
C GLU A 59 35.56 29.95 -8.85
N SER A 60 35.27 30.51 -7.67
CA SER A 60 34.55 31.79 -7.44
C SER A 60 33.13 32.04 -8.00
N GLU A 61 32.53 31.21 -8.86
CA GLU A 61 31.24 31.53 -9.52
C GLU A 61 29.99 30.95 -8.83
N MET A 62 30.14 30.01 -7.87
CA MET A 62 28.97 29.27 -7.32
C MET A 62 28.29 29.91 -6.12
N ALA A 63 28.86 30.95 -5.52
CA ALA A 63 28.20 31.69 -4.45
C ALA A 63 26.99 32.49 -4.98
N GLU A 64 27.10 33.04 -6.20
CA GLU A 64 26.01 33.78 -6.85
C GLU A 64 24.93 32.83 -7.38
N LEU A 65 25.30 31.75 -8.06
CA LEU A 65 24.36 30.73 -8.54
C LEU A 65 23.60 30.04 -7.39
N ARG A 66 24.25 29.78 -6.25
CA ARG A 66 23.55 29.25 -5.06
C ARG A 66 22.53 30.24 -4.50
N ASN A 67 22.88 31.53 -4.41
CA ASN A 67 21.95 32.57 -3.96
C ASN A 67 20.77 32.76 -4.93
N GLU A 68 21.00 32.64 -6.24
CA GLU A 68 19.94 32.73 -7.25
C GLU A 68 19.02 31.50 -7.21
N ILE A 69 19.57 30.29 -7.09
CA ILE A 69 18.77 29.07 -6.91
C ILE A 69 18.02 29.11 -5.57
N GLU A 70 18.64 29.60 -4.49
CA GLU A 70 18.02 29.70 -3.18
C GLU A 70 16.90 30.75 -3.15
N SER A 71 17.07 31.89 -3.82
CA SER A 71 16.02 32.89 -4.00
C SER A 71 14.88 32.38 -4.91
N LEU A 72 15.19 31.67 -5.99
CA LEU A 72 14.19 30.99 -6.82
C LEU A 72 13.42 29.93 -6.03
N LYS A 73 14.11 29.15 -5.18
CA LYS A 73 13.51 28.14 -4.30
C LYS A 73 12.66 28.74 -3.19
N LYS A 74 13.04 29.93 -2.70
CA LYS A 74 12.27 30.73 -1.75
C LYS A 74 11.01 31.30 -2.39
N ASN A 75 11.05 31.54 -3.70
CA ASN A 75 9.94 32.06 -4.50
C ASN A 75 9.11 30.96 -5.21
N ASN A 76 9.41 29.66 -5.04
CA ASN A 76 8.81 28.60 -5.87
C ASN A 76 7.68 27.79 -5.19
N PRO A 77 6.65 27.40 -5.98
CA PRO A 77 5.47 26.65 -5.57
C PRO A 77 5.78 25.22 -5.11
N VAL A 78 7.03 24.77 -5.17
CA VAL A 78 7.46 23.48 -4.61
C VAL A 78 7.28 23.45 -3.09
N ASN A 79 7.47 24.57 -2.39
CA ASN A 79 7.19 24.64 -0.96
C ASN A 79 5.68 24.64 -0.68
N GLU A 80 4.87 25.21 -1.56
CA GLU A 80 3.41 25.16 -1.48
C GLU A 80 2.89 23.74 -1.75
N VAL A 81 3.43 23.06 -2.76
CA VAL A 81 3.14 21.65 -3.05
C VAL A 81 3.59 20.76 -1.90
N LYS A 82 4.78 21.01 -1.32
CA LYS A 82 5.26 20.25 -0.16
C LYS A 82 4.36 20.46 1.06
N LYS A 83 3.94 21.70 1.34
CA LYS A 83 2.96 21.99 2.39
C LYS A 83 1.61 21.35 2.12
N ALA A 84 1.09 21.44 0.89
CA ALA A 84 -0.17 20.81 0.51
C ALA A 84 -0.13 19.29 0.67
N VAL A 85 0.99 18.65 0.31
CA VAL A 85 1.22 17.21 0.50
C VAL A 85 1.32 16.86 1.98
N GLU A 86 2.00 17.68 2.79
CA GLU A 86 2.16 17.46 4.23
C GLU A 86 0.84 17.66 5.00
N ASP A 87 0.04 18.65 4.62
CA ASP A 87 -1.28 18.90 5.19
C ASP A 87 -2.27 17.79 4.79
N THR A 88 -2.24 17.34 3.54
CA THR A 88 -3.03 16.20 3.07
C THR A 88 -2.63 14.90 3.78
N ALA A 89 -1.33 14.68 4.01
CA ALA A 89 -0.84 13.54 4.77
C ALA A 89 -1.36 13.56 6.22
N LYS A 90 -1.26 14.71 6.92
CA LYS A 90 -1.76 14.87 8.29
C LYS A 90 -3.27 14.68 8.38
N GLN A 91 -4.02 15.13 7.38
CA GLN A 91 -5.48 14.99 7.34
C GLN A 91 -5.89 13.53 7.08
N ALA A 92 -5.16 12.83 6.21
CA ALA A 92 -5.34 11.40 5.98
C ALA A 92 -5.03 10.56 7.23
N ASP A 93 -4.03 10.94 8.03
CA ASP A 93 -3.71 10.28 9.30
C ASP A 93 -4.78 10.56 10.39
N ALA A 94 -5.34 11.76 10.43
CA ALA A 94 -6.38 12.14 11.38
C ALA A 94 -7.73 11.44 11.09
N ASP A 95 -8.12 11.36 9.82
CA ASP A 95 -9.35 10.67 9.39
C ASP A 95 -9.24 9.15 9.59
N ARG A 96 -8.03 8.59 9.41
CA ARG A 96 -7.75 7.18 9.68
C ARG A 96 -7.85 6.84 11.17
N TYR A 97 -7.53 7.77 12.07
CA TYR A 97 -7.64 7.58 13.53
C TYR A 97 -9.10 7.62 14.03
N GLN A 98 -9.99 8.33 13.34
CA GLN A 98 -11.41 8.38 13.67
C GLN A 98 -12.19 7.20 13.06
N GLN A 99 -11.80 6.72 11.89
CA GLN A 99 -12.47 5.58 11.25
C GLN A 99 -12.18 4.25 11.97
N VAL A 100 -11.00 4.07 12.57
CA VAL A 100 -10.68 2.88 13.41
C VAL A 100 -11.32 2.90 14.81
N LYS A 101 -11.81 4.05 15.28
CA LYS A 101 -12.61 4.14 16.52
C LYS A 101 -14.13 4.03 16.29
N GLY A 102 -14.58 4.02 15.04
CA GLY A 102 -16.00 4.01 14.66
C GLY A 102 -16.61 2.63 14.38
N THR A 103 -15.80 1.60 14.11
CA THR A 103 -16.30 0.22 13.97
C THR A 103 -15.88 -0.60 15.18
N SER A 104 -16.54 -0.37 16.30
CA SER A 104 -16.77 -1.45 17.27
C SER A 104 -17.58 -2.52 16.54
N PRO A 105 -17.07 -3.75 16.30
CA PRO A 105 -17.99 -4.85 16.22
C PRO A 105 -18.62 -4.92 17.61
N LYS A 106 -19.94 -4.75 17.69
CA LYS A 106 -20.70 -5.25 18.83
C LYS A 106 -20.37 -6.74 18.92
N SER A 107 -19.36 -7.11 19.71
CA SER A 107 -19.23 -8.45 20.25
C SER A 107 -20.31 -8.55 21.31
N GLY A 108 -21.52 -8.88 20.85
CA GLY A 108 -22.57 -9.40 21.71
C GLY A 108 -22.07 -10.73 22.24
N ALA A 109 -21.53 -10.71 23.45
CA ALA A 109 -21.32 -11.91 24.23
C ALA A 109 -22.66 -12.31 24.84
N ASP A 110 -23.53 -12.93 24.04
CA ASP A 110 -24.67 -13.74 24.50
C ASP A 110 -24.98 -14.78 23.42
N THR A 111 -24.16 -15.83 23.35
CA THR A 111 -24.58 -17.09 22.74
C THR A 111 -24.05 -18.22 23.62
N LYS A 112 -24.72 -18.37 24.77
CA LYS A 112 -24.84 -19.66 25.43
C LYS A 112 -25.98 -20.40 24.75
N ALA A 113 -25.68 -21.64 24.38
CA ALA A 113 -26.56 -22.67 23.87
C ALA A 113 -28.00 -22.59 24.42
N GLU A 114 -28.99 -22.65 23.53
CA GLU A 114 -30.12 -23.60 23.56
C GLU A 114 -31.04 -23.30 22.37
N GLN A 115 -31.09 -24.18 21.36
CA GLN A 115 -32.27 -24.49 20.52
C GLN A 115 -31.83 -25.37 19.35
N ALA A 116 -31.55 -26.63 19.68
CA ALA A 116 -31.76 -27.75 18.77
C ALA A 116 -32.97 -28.52 19.31
N ALA A 117 -34.16 -28.06 18.98
CA ALA A 117 -35.42 -28.74 19.31
C ALA A 117 -36.51 -28.30 18.34
N GLU A 118 -36.50 -28.83 17.11
CA GLU A 118 -37.74 -29.27 16.47
C GLU A 118 -37.42 -30.17 15.27
N GLN A 119 -37.44 -31.47 15.51
CA GLN A 119 -38.03 -32.44 14.58
C GLN A 119 -38.30 -33.72 15.38
N SER A 120 -39.43 -33.66 16.10
CA SER A 120 -40.17 -34.83 16.54
C SER A 120 -41.03 -35.28 15.37
N ASP A 121 -40.57 -36.28 14.62
CA ASP A 121 -41.47 -37.25 14.00
C ASP A 121 -40.84 -38.64 14.15
N ALA A 122 -41.60 -39.58 14.68
CA ALA A 122 -41.22 -40.94 15.05
C ALA A 122 -41.19 -41.85 13.79
N PRO A 123 -40.84 -43.17 13.81
CA PRO A 123 -40.56 -44.04 14.97
C PRO A 123 -39.36 -45.02 14.84
N VAL A 124 -38.93 -45.49 16.01
CA VAL A 124 -38.49 -46.87 16.35
C VAL A 124 -37.37 -47.49 15.50
N ALA A 125 -36.16 -47.44 16.06
CA ALA A 125 -35.12 -48.42 15.77
C ALA A 125 -35.40 -49.73 16.54
N THR A 126 -35.47 -50.81 15.77
CA THR A 126 -35.34 -52.20 16.19
C THR A 126 -34.16 -52.39 17.14
N SER A 127 -34.41 -53.11 18.23
CA SER A 127 -33.43 -53.62 19.17
C SER A 127 -32.58 -54.75 18.58
N GLU A 128 -31.44 -54.97 19.22
CA GLU A 128 -30.66 -56.23 19.30
C GLU A 128 -29.47 -56.45 18.33
N PRO A 129 -28.44 -57.24 18.76
CA PRO A 129 -27.16 -56.67 19.18
C PRO A 129 -25.93 -57.40 18.57
N ASP A 130 -24.74 -57.11 19.12
CA ASP A 130 -23.53 -57.93 19.10
C ASP A 130 -22.66 -57.89 17.83
N GLU A 131 -21.42 -57.39 17.95
CA GLU A 131 -20.23 -58.26 17.92
C GLU A 131 -18.96 -57.41 18.11
N LYS A 132 -18.28 -57.62 19.24
CA LYS A 132 -16.87 -57.24 19.40
C LYS A 132 -16.01 -58.37 18.85
N LYS A 133 -15.17 -58.11 17.84
CA LYS A 133 -13.79 -58.60 17.89
C LYS A 133 -12.83 -57.76 17.07
N ALA A 134 -11.73 -57.44 17.74
CA ALA A 134 -10.59 -56.69 17.24
C ALA A 134 -9.83 -57.44 16.14
N GLU A 135 -9.49 -56.72 15.07
CA GLU A 135 -8.32 -57.01 14.24
C GLU A 135 -7.12 -56.27 14.86
N GLY A 136 -6.17 -57.05 15.36
CA GLY A 136 -4.83 -56.62 15.76
C GLY A 136 -3.83 -57.19 14.76
N GLY A 137 -2.89 -56.34 14.34
CA GLY A 137 -2.00 -56.59 13.21
C GLY A 137 -0.89 -57.62 13.42
N ALA A 138 -0.31 -57.99 12.29
CA ALA A 138 1.10 -58.32 12.08
C ALA A 138 1.38 -58.19 10.57
#